data_AF-A0A420ID87-F1
#
_entry.id   AF-A0A420ID87-F1
#
_cell.length_a   1.000
_cell.length_b   1.000
_cell.length_c   1.000
_cell.angle_alpha   90.00
_cell.angle_beta   90.00
_cell.angle_gamma   90.00
#
_symmetry.space_group_name_H-M   'P 1'
#
loop_
_entity.id
_entity.type
_entity.pdbx_description
1 polymer ?
#
loop_
_entity_poly.entity_id
_entity_poly.type
_entity_poly.pdbx_seq_one_letter_code
_entity_poly.pdbx_strand_id
1 'polypeptide(L)'
;MAMLEYRTQGFNGYAVKYSPFFDNRLAVAAAANFGLVGNGRLYILRLTDRGIEHEKWFDTQDSIYDTAWSEAHENQLLAACGDGSVKLFDTSATNFPIQNFHEHNREVYAVSWNQINKDTFLTSSWDGTIKVWSPSRTFSLTTLPTHSCTYSCAFSPHSPSILSSVSSDSHLRIFDLRTPSSASNHLVALIPIHGTALSGSKRDSPLDAPSECLTHDWNKYRNTVIATAGVDQIIRTFDIKAPKSGPMATLQGHQYAVRKLAWSPHLSDVLITGSYDMTVRVWSDVEAHELGCAAAHTEFVTGVDWCLFGAKGWCASTAWDERVLVWDVKSVIPPEHVNRFAT
;
A
#
# COMPACT_ATOMS: atom_id res chain seq x y z
N MET A 1 -5.43 -15.34 20.86
CA MET A 1 -3.98 -15.31 20.53
C MET A 1 -3.46 -13.92 20.86
N ALA A 2 -2.22 -13.81 21.32
CA ALA A 2 -1.64 -12.54 21.72
C ALA A 2 -1.36 -11.67 20.48
N MET A 3 -1.88 -10.44 20.50
CA MET A 3 -1.45 -9.36 19.62
C MET A 3 -0.08 -8.89 20.11
N LEU A 4 0.91 -8.85 19.23
CA LEU A 4 2.23 -8.31 19.54
C LEU A 4 2.26 -6.81 19.23
N GLU A 5 3.04 -6.06 20.00
CA GLU A 5 3.09 -4.60 19.89
C GLU A 5 4.54 -4.09 19.98
N TYR A 6 4.84 -3.06 19.18
CA TYR A 6 6.03 -2.22 19.31
C TYR A 6 5.62 -0.75 19.22
N ARG A 7 6.32 0.12 19.94
CA ARG A 7 6.07 1.57 19.92
C ARG A 7 7.18 2.34 19.20
N THR A 8 6.83 3.04 18.13
CA THR A 8 7.72 3.95 17.39
C THR A 8 7.76 5.32 18.06
N GLN A 9 8.17 5.38 19.32
CA GLN A 9 8.06 6.57 20.19
C GLN A 9 8.49 7.88 19.50
N GLY A 10 7.58 8.86 19.44
CA GLY A 10 7.81 10.17 18.79
C GLY A 10 7.66 10.17 17.27
N PHE A 11 7.32 9.03 16.66
CA PHE A 11 7.12 8.87 15.22
C PHE A 11 5.82 8.11 14.94
N ASN A 12 4.97 8.73 14.12
CA ASN A 12 3.68 8.21 13.68
C ASN A 12 3.90 7.29 12.47
N GLY A 13 3.34 6.08 12.50
CA GLY A 13 3.49 5.12 11.41
C GLY A 13 2.80 5.56 10.12
N TYR A 14 3.38 5.20 8.97
CA TYR A 14 2.85 5.51 7.64
C TYR A 14 2.76 4.29 6.73
N ALA A 15 3.71 3.37 6.84
CA ALA A 15 3.65 2.08 6.15
C ALA A 15 4.37 1.02 6.97
N VAL A 16 3.87 -0.22 6.89
CA VAL A 16 4.53 -1.40 7.42
C VAL A 16 4.69 -2.40 6.28
N LYS A 17 5.84 -3.09 6.22
CA LYS A 17 6.13 -4.13 5.21
C LYS A 17 6.90 -5.29 5.79
N TYR A 18 6.37 -6.50 5.63
CA TYR A 18 7.13 -7.72 5.90
C TYR A 18 8.28 -7.87 4.90
N SER A 19 9.42 -8.36 5.38
CA SER A 19 10.53 -8.73 4.51
C SER A 19 10.11 -9.89 3.61
N PRO A 20 10.47 -9.89 2.31
CA PRO A 20 10.26 -11.04 1.43
C PRO A 20 11.34 -12.12 1.59
N PHE A 21 12.34 -11.92 2.46
CA PHE A 21 13.47 -12.85 2.68
C PHE A 21 13.49 -13.45 4.09
N PHE A 22 13.09 -12.66 5.10
CA PHE A 22 13.14 -13.07 6.50
C PHE A 22 11.72 -13.14 7.06
N ASP A 23 11.33 -14.32 7.55
CA ASP A 23 10.00 -14.61 8.11
C ASP A 23 9.68 -13.85 9.40
N ASN A 24 10.71 -13.28 10.04
CA ASN A 24 10.61 -12.56 11.29
C ASN A 24 11.02 -11.09 11.19
N ARG A 25 11.14 -10.51 9.99
CA ARG A 25 11.56 -9.11 9.83
C ARG A 25 10.47 -8.26 9.18
N LEU A 26 10.29 -7.06 9.72
CA LEU A 26 9.37 -6.07 9.19
C LEU A 26 10.00 -4.67 9.22
N ALA A 27 9.68 -3.86 8.22
CA ALA A 27 10.08 -2.47 8.13
C ALA A 27 8.88 -1.56 8.39
N VAL A 28 9.11 -0.44 9.06
CA VAL A 28 8.08 0.58 9.30
C VAL A 28 8.60 1.94 8.88
N ALA A 29 7.93 2.54 7.89
CA ALA A 29 8.09 3.95 7.56
C ALA A 29 7.27 4.78 8.54
N ALA A 30 7.90 5.76 9.18
CA ALA A 30 7.26 6.63 10.15
C ALA A 30 7.78 8.07 10.03
N ALA A 31 7.04 9.00 10.62
CA ALA A 31 7.35 10.41 10.58
C ALA A 31 7.04 11.10 11.91
N ALA A 32 7.85 12.09 12.29
CA ALA A 32 7.57 12.92 13.44
C ALA A 32 6.35 13.84 13.19
N ASN A 33 5.68 14.29 14.25
CA ASN A 33 4.59 15.26 14.20
C ASN A 33 3.51 14.92 13.17
N PHE A 34 3.03 13.67 13.17
CA PHE A 34 2.01 13.16 12.25
C PHE A 34 2.40 13.27 10.77
N GLY A 35 3.69 13.33 10.47
CA GLY A 35 4.23 13.52 9.12
C GLY A 35 3.92 14.86 8.49
N LEU A 36 3.55 15.86 9.28
CA LEU A 36 3.31 17.23 8.80
C LEU A 36 4.61 18.03 8.69
N VAL A 37 5.57 17.76 9.58
CA VAL A 37 6.87 18.44 9.61
C VAL A 37 7.88 17.64 10.43
N GLY A 38 9.13 17.66 9.98
CA GLY A 38 10.27 17.13 10.71
C GLY A 38 10.77 15.82 10.14
N ASN A 39 11.59 15.13 10.94
CA ASN A 39 12.30 13.96 10.48
C ASN A 39 11.39 12.76 10.22
N GLY A 40 11.77 11.96 9.24
CA GLY A 40 11.28 10.62 9.06
C GLY A 40 12.20 9.60 9.73
N ARG A 41 11.65 8.43 10.06
CA ARG A 41 12.41 7.30 10.57
C ARG A 41 11.92 6.00 9.95
N LEU A 42 12.86 5.26 9.38
CA LEU A 42 12.65 3.92 8.85
C LEU A 42 13.11 2.91 9.89
N TYR A 43 12.17 2.23 10.54
CA TYR A 43 12.47 1.19 11.51
C TYR A 43 12.64 -0.17 10.82
N ILE A 44 13.62 -0.94 11.27
CA ILE A 44 13.78 -2.36 11.00
C ILE A 44 13.51 -3.08 12.32
N LEU A 45 12.46 -3.87 12.34
CA LEU A 45 11.97 -4.59 13.52
C LEU A 45 12.05 -6.09 13.28
N ARG A 46 12.24 -6.83 14.36
CA ARG A 46 12.36 -8.28 14.37
C ARG A 46 11.34 -8.91 15.30
N LEU A 47 10.66 -9.95 14.83
CA LEU A 47 9.79 -10.81 15.62
C LEU A 47 10.65 -11.84 16.37
N THR A 48 10.46 -11.91 17.68
CA THR A 48 11.14 -12.84 18.57
C THR A 48 10.12 -13.54 19.45
N ASP A 49 10.57 -14.52 20.24
CA ASP A 49 9.76 -15.16 21.28
C ASP A 49 9.30 -14.20 22.39
N ARG A 50 9.99 -13.07 22.56
CA ARG A 50 9.64 -11.99 23.51
C ARG A 50 8.72 -10.92 22.92
N GLY A 51 8.34 -11.04 21.64
CA GLY A 51 7.54 -10.06 20.92
C GLY A 51 8.33 -9.33 19.84
N ILE A 52 7.93 -8.09 19.55
CA ILE A 52 8.55 -7.28 18.51
C ILE A 52 9.72 -6.50 19.13
N GLU A 53 10.93 -6.70 18.59
CA GLU A 53 12.14 -6.02 19.03
C GLU A 53 12.69 -5.10 17.92
N HIS A 54 13.37 -4.03 18.32
CA HIS A 54 14.10 -3.18 17.41
C HIS A 54 15.39 -3.85 16.95
N GLU A 55 15.66 -3.80 15.64
CA GLU A 55 16.93 -4.25 15.08
C GLU A 55 17.79 -3.05 14.66
N LYS A 56 17.21 -2.11 13.90
CA LYS A 56 17.88 -0.91 13.39
C LYS A 56 16.88 0.19 13.04
N TRP A 57 17.33 1.44 12.94
CA TRP A 57 16.55 2.47 12.25
C TRP A 57 17.45 3.39 11.43
N PHE A 58 16.86 4.07 10.47
CA PHE A 58 17.50 5.11 9.66
C PHE A 58 16.68 6.39 9.73
N ASP A 59 17.34 7.51 9.98
CA ASP A 59 16.70 8.83 10.01
C ASP A 59 16.82 9.53 8.66
N THR A 60 15.76 10.21 8.27
CA THR A 60 15.71 11.08 7.09
C THR A 60 15.41 12.51 7.51
N GLN A 61 15.83 13.48 6.68
CA GLN A 61 15.62 14.89 6.97
C GLN A 61 14.14 15.29 6.97
N ASP A 62 13.34 14.58 6.18
CA ASP A 62 11.89 14.75 6.06
C ASP A 62 11.17 13.41 6.28
N SER A 63 9.86 13.47 6.46
CA SER A 63 8.93 12.36 6.69
C SER A 63 9.10 11.23 5.68
N ILE A 64 8.87 9.98 6.11
CA ILE A 64 8.82 8.81 5.22
C ILE A 64 7.38 8.33 5.14
N TYR A 65 6.81 8.31 3.93
CA TYR A 65 5.40 8.00 3.71
C TYR A 65 5.12 6.58 3.23
N ASP A 66 6.13 5.90 2.67
CA ASP A 66 6.04 4.51 2.28
C ASP A 66 7.42 3.85 2.26
N THR A 67 7.44 2.52 2.31
CA THR A 67 8.66 1.72 2.22
C THR A 67 8.43 0.48 1.38
N ALA A 68 9.47 0.00 0.71
CA ALA A 68 9.44 -1.26 -0.02
C ALA A 68 10.78 -1.98 0.14
N TRP A 69 10.73 -3.26 0.55
CA TRP A 69 11.90 -4.12 0.51
C TRP A 69 12.32 -4.34 -0.95
N SER A 70 13.63 -4.47 -1.16
CA SER A 70 14.13 -5.01 -2.41
C SER A 70 13.63 -6.43 -2.59
N GLU A 71 13.19 -6.78 -3.79
CA GLU A 71 12.87 -8.17 -4.15
C GLU A 71 14.11 -8.91 -4.68
N ALA A 72 15.23 -8.20 -4.86
CA ALA A 72 16.51 -8.73 -5.36
C ALA A 72 17.60 -8.84 -4.29
N HIS A 73 17.47 -8.16 -3.15
CA HIS A 73 18.51 -8.10 -2.12
C HIS A 73 17.93 -8.06 -0.70
N GLU A 74 18.29 -9.05 0.12
CA GLU A 74 17.68 -9.31 1.44
C GLU A 74 17.84 -8.19 2.47
N ASN A 75 18.91 -7.39 2.34
CA ASN A 75 19.24 -6.31 3.28
C ASN A 75 18.84 -4.93 2.77
N GLN A 76 18.25 -4.80 1.58
CA GLN A 76 17.98 -3.49 0.99
C GLN A 76 16.50 -3.14 0.99
N LEU A 77 16.21 -1.86 1.21
CA LEU A 77 14.85 -1.32 1.19
C LEU A 77 14.84 0.17 0.85
N LEU A 78 13.76 0.60 0.23
CA LEU A 78 13.52 1.97 -0.19
C LEU A 78 12.66 2.72 0.84
N ALA A 79 12.95 4.00 1.02
CA ALA A 79 12.13 4.95 1.76
C ALA A 79 11.65 6.06 0.82
N ALA A 80 10.32 6.25 0.72
CA ALA A 80 9.69 7.35 -0.02
C ALA A 80 9.54 8.58 0.90
N CYS A 81 10.25 9.66 0.59
CA CYS A 81 10.37 10.82 1.48
C CYS A 81 9.47 12.01 1.07
N GLY A 82 9.16 12.87 2.05
CA GLY A 82 8.36 14.08 1.86
C GLY A 82 9.02 15.16 1.00
N ASP A 83 10.35 15.17 0.93
CA ASP A 83 11.14 16.13 0.15
C ASP A 83 11.22 15.82 -1.36
N GLY A 84 10.47 14.82 -1.83
CA GLY A 84 10.51 14.33 -3.21
C GLY A 84 11.65 13.35 -3.48
N SER A 85 12.49 13.03 -2.49
CA SER A 85 13.52 12.02 -2.64
C SER A 85 13.02 10.61 -2.34
N VAL A 86 13.67 9.63 -2.94
CA VAL A 86 13.61 8.23 -2.55
C VAL A 86 15.02 7.80 -2.16
N LYS A 87 15.14 7.09 -1.03
CA LYS A 87 16.43 6.69 -0.49
C LYS A 87 16.50 5.17 -0.39
N LEU A 88 17.57 4.57 -0.88
CA LEU A 88 17.85 3.14 -0.71
C LEU A 88 18.76 2.96 0.49
N PHE A 89 18.35 2.15 1.45
CA PHE A 89 19.14 1.78 2.62
C PHE A 89 19.57 0.33 2.53
N ASP A 90 20.68 0.01 3.20
CA ASP A 90 21.13 -1.36 3.44
C ASP A 90 21.25 -1.61 4.95
N THR A 91 20.54 -2.62 5.46
CA THR A 91 20.48 -2.94 6.89
C THR A 91 21.83 -3.35 7.46
N SER A 92 22.74 -3.88 6.62
CA SER A 92 24.10 -4.26 7.00
C SER A 92 25.11 -3.10 6.96
N ALA A 93 24.77 -1.99 6.29
CA ALA A 93 25.67 -0.85 6.10
C ALA A 93 25.65 0.14 7.29
N THR A 94 26.21 1.34 7.10
CA THR A 94 26.13 2.44 8.07
C THR A 94 24.71 3.03 8.14
N ASN A 95 24.50 4.09 8.92
CA ASN A 95 23.19 4.71 9.11
C ASN A 95 22.77 5.67 7.98
N PHE A 96 23.48 5.67 6.84
CA PHE A 96 23.22 6.54 5.71
C PHE A 96 22.68 5.74 4.51
N PRO A 97 21.88 6.37 3.63
CA PRO A 97 21.42 5.70 2.42
C PRO A 97 22.59 5.36 1.50
N ILE A 98 22.52 4.21 0.85
CA ILE A 98 23.49 3.77 -0.16
C ILE A 98 23.19 4.35 -1.54
N GLN A 99 21.97 4.86 -1.76
CA GLN A 99 21.59 5.59 -2.98
C GLN A 99 20.50 6.62 -2.69
N ASN A 100 20.51 7.73 -3.42
CA ASN A 100 19.50 8.78 -3.37
C ASN A 100 18.97 9.10 -4.78
N PHE A 101 17.65 8.96 -4.96
CA PHE A 101 16.95 9.27 -6.21
C PHE A 101 16.10 10.51 -5.97
N HIS A 102 16.32 11.58 -6.74
CA HIS A 102 15.64 12.86 -6.49
C HIS A 102 15.28 13.55 -7.80
N GLU A 103 14.16 13.13 -8.38
CA GLU A 103 13.55 13.82 -9.53
C GLU A 103 12.11 14.27 -9.28
N HIS A 104 11.44 13.72 -8.25
CA HIS A 104 10.11 14.21 -7.90
C HIS A 104 10.23 15.58 -7.24
N ASN A 105 9.29 16.47 -7.58
CA ASN A 105 9.30 17.86 -7.11
C ASN A 105 8.38 18.09 -5.91
N ARG A 106 7.73 17.03 -5.43
CA ARG A 106 6.81 16.99 -4.29
C ARG A 106 6.88 15.63 -3.61
N GLU A 107 6.21 15.52 -2.48
CA GLU A 107 6.09 14.33 -1.63
C GLU A 107 5.96 13.03 -2.44
N VAL A 108 6.82 12.06 -2.16
CA VAL A 108 6.70 10.71 -2.71
C VAL A 108 5.83 9.89 -1.77
N TYR A 109 4.64 9.49 -2.24
CA TYR A 109 3.62 8.86 -1.40
C TYR A 109 3.60 7.34 -1.45
N ALA A 110 4.14 6.75 -2.51
CA ALA A 110 4.23 5.31 -2.63
C ALA A 110 5.52 4.88 -3.32
N VAL A 111 6.03 3.73 -2.89
CA VAL A 111 7.13 3.03 -3.55
C VAL A 111 6.78 1.54 -3.64
N SER A 112 7.01 0.94 -4.81
CA SER A 112 6.69 -0.46 -5.07
C SER A 112 7.82 -1.10 -5.87
N TRP A 113 8.37 -2.20 -5.37
CA TRP A 113 9.37 -2.97 -6.10
C TRP A 113 8.70 -3.93 -7.08
N ASN A 114 9.32 -4.16 -8.23
CA ASN A 114 8.83 -5.12 -9.21
C ASN A 114 9.11 -6.55 -8.74
N GLN A 115 8.05 -7.33 -8.47
CA GLN A 115 8.15 -8.67 -7.91
C GLN A 115 8.58 -9.73 -8.94
N ILE A 116 8.47 -9.42 -10.23
CA ILE A 116 8.84 -10.33 -11.33
C ILE A 116 10.22 -9.96 -11.87
N ASN A 117 10.36 -8.76 -12.42
CA ASN A 117 11.65 -8.23 -12.88
C ASN A 117 12.24 -7.41 -11.73
N LYS A 118 12.95 -8.10 -10.84
CA LYS A 118 13.44 -7.61 -9.55
C LYS A 118 14.51 -6.51 -9.64
N ASP A 119 14.81 -6.00 -10.83
CA ASP A 119 15.79 -4.97 -11.12
C ASP A 119 15.19 -3.56 -11.23
N THR A 120 13.89 -3.41 -10.99
CA THR A 120 13.19 -2.12 -11.08
C THR A 120 12.26 -1.85 -9.89
N PHE A 121 12.05 -0.57 -9.61
CA PHE A 121 11.04 -0.10 -8.66
C PHE A 121 10.27 1.11 -9.23
N LEU A 122 9.11 1.38 -8.63
CA LEU A 122 8.13 2.36 -9.06
C LEU A 122 7.88 3.35 -7.92
N THR A 123 7.68 4.62 -8.24
CA THR A 123 7.34 5.66 -7.27
C THR A 123 6.19 6.51 -7.78
N SER A 124 5.34 7.00 -6.89
CA SER A 124 4.32 8.02 -7.21
C SER A 124 4.42 9.23 -6.31
N SER A 125 4.12 10.39 -6.86
CA SER A 125 4.24 11.66 -6.15
C SER A 125 3.03 12.58 -6.33
N TRP A 126 2.91 13.52 -5.41
CA TRP A 126 2.02 14.67 -5.52
C TRP A 126 2.39 15.64 -6.65
N ASP A 127 3.55 15.48 -7.30
CA ASP A 127 3.91 16.24 -8.50
C ASP A 127 3.12 15.81 -9.75
N GLY A 128 2.26 14.80 -9.63
CA GLY A 128 1.43 14.32 -10.72
C GLY A 128 2.15 13.38 -11.69
N THR A 129 3.21 12.72 -11.22
CA THR A 129 3.96 11.74 -12.00
C THR A 129 4.18 10.43 -11.25
N ILE A 130 4.40 9.39 -12.05
CA ILE A 130 4.95 8.11 -11.61
C ILE A 130 6.30 7.95 -12.29
N LYS A 131 7.28 7.40 -11.59
CA LYS A 131 8.61 7.15 -12.15
C LYS A 131 9.02 5.70 -11.98
N VAL A 132 9.57 5.12 -13.04
CA VAL A 132 10.18 3.79 -13.04
C VAL A 132 11.69 3.96 -12.89
N TRP A 133 12.31 3.19 -12.02
CA TRP A 133 13.70 3.34 -11.63
C TRP A 133 14.44 2.01 -11.72
N SER A 134 15.76 2.09 -11.83
CA SER A 134 16.66 0.99 -11.52
C SER A 134 17.47 1.39 -10.28
N PRO A 135 17.69 0.49 -9.31
CA PRO A 135 18.42 0.83 -8.08
C PRO A 135 19.89 1.19 -8.34
N SER A 136 20.45 0.80 -9.50
CA SER A 136 21.82 1.10 -9.90
C SER A 136 21.99 2.45 -10.63
N ARG A 137 20.90 3.18 -10.89
CA ARG A 137 20.90 4.43 -11.66
C ARG A 137 20.34 5.59 -10.85
N THR A 138 20.98 6.75 -10.93
CA THR A 138 20.54 7.96 -10.19
C THR A 138 19.37 8.70 -10.84
N PHE A 139 18.99 8.33 -12.06
CA PHE A 139 17.91 8.95 -12.83
C PHE A 139 16.89 7.91 -13.30
N SER A 140 15.64 8.35 -13.45
CA SER A 140 14.52 7.47 -13.79
C SER A 140 14.69 6.87 -15.19
N LEU A 141 14.23 5.63 -15.34
CA LEU A 141 14.15 4.93 -16.63
C LEU A 141 13.01 5.50 -17.47
N THR A 142 11.91 5.86 -16.83
CA THR A 142 10.68 6.32 -17.47
C THR A 142 9.89 7.19 -16.51
N THR A 143 9.33 8.28 -17.00
CA THR A 143 8.38 9.13 -16.27
C THR A 143 7.01 9.05 -16.94
N LEU A 144 5.98 8.73 -16.18
CA LEU A 144 4.59 8.57 -16.64
C LEU A 144 3.73 9.66 -15.98
N PRO A 145 3.23 10.64 -16.74
CA PRO A 145 2.41 11.71 -16.18
C PRO A 145 0.99 11.20 -15.88
N THR A 146 0.49 11.49 -14.69
CA THR A 146 -0.92 11.27 -14.30
C THR A 146 -1.71 12.58 -14.30
N HIS A 147 -1.01 13.72 -14.18
CA HIS A 147 -1.56 15.08 -14.10
C HIS A 147 -2.47 15.34 -12.89
N SER A 148 -2.33 14.53 -11.84
CA SER A 148 -3.09 14.64 -10.59
C SER A 148 -2.27 14.06 -9.44
N CYS A 149 -2.42 14.57 -8.21
CA CYS A 149 -1.73 14.03 -7.04
C CYS A 149 -1.89 12.51 -6.97
N THR A 150 -0.80 11.75 -7.05
CA THR A 150 -0.86 10.29 -7.20
C THR A 150 -0.44 9.61 -5.91
N TYR A 151 -1.41 9.04 -5.21
CA TYR A 151 -1.25 8.51 -3.86
C TYR A 151 -0.68 7.11 -3.82
N SER A 152 -0.86 6.32 -4.88
CA SER A 152 -0.41 4.95 -4.91
C SER A 152 -0.09 4.51 -6.32
N CYS A 153 1.00 3.76 -6.46
CA CYS A 153 1.41 3.05 -7.66
C CYS A 153 1.87 1.63 -7.31
N ALA A 154 1.69 0.68 -8.23
CA ALA A 154 2.18 -0.68 -8.06
C ALA A 154 2.53 -1.33 -9.41
N PHE A 155 3.53 -2.21 -9.41
CA PHE A 155 3.67 -3.20 -10.48
C PHE A 155 2.56 -4.24 -10.36
N SER A 156 2.09 -4.76 -11.49
CA SER A 156 1.28 -5.97 -11.49
C SER A 156 2.13 -7.16 -11.01
N PRO A 157 1.67 -7.95 -10.02
CA PRO A 157 2.35 -9.16 -9.60
C PRO A 157 2.24 -10.29 -10.65
N HIS A 158 1.54 -10.05 -11.77
CA HIS A 158 1.32 -11.00 -12.86
C HIS A 158 2.04 -10.61 -14.16
N SER A 159 2.56 -9.39 -14.25
CA SER A 159 3.29 -8.92 -15.42
C SER A 159 4.33 -7.86 -15.06
N PRO A 160 5.61 -8.04 -15.46
CA PRO A 160 6.67 -7.10 -15.11
C PRO A 160 6.56 -5.75 -15.81
N SER A 161 5.70 -5.64 -16.82
CA SER A 161 5.55 -4.45 -17.68
C SER A 161 4.22 -3.72 -17.49
N ILE A 162 3.30 -4.27 -16.68
CA ILE A 162 2.02 -3.63 -16.38
C ILE A 162 2.13 -2.92 -15.04
N LEU A 163 1.76 -1.65 -15.04
CA LEU A 163 1.76 -0.79 -13.86
C LEU A 163 0.37 -0.25 -13.62
N SER A 164 0.06 0.10 -12.39
CA SER A 164 -1.18 0.78 -12.03
C SER A 164 -0.94 1.95 -11.10
N SER A 165 -1.89 2.88 -11.09
CA SER A 165 -1.92 3.96 -10.11
C SER A 165 -3.31 4.47 -9.83
N VAL A 166 -3.46 5.10 -8.67
CA VAL A 166 -4.65 5.87 -8.31
C VAL A 166 -4.27 7.27 -7.85
N SER A 167 -5.14 8.23 -8.19
CA SER A 167 -4.85 9.67 -8.03
C SER A 167 -6.05 10.43 -7.44
N SER A 168 -5.84 11.70 -7.09
CA SER A 168 -6.88 12.59 -6.53
C SER A 168 -8.05 12.83 -7.47
N ASP A 169 -7.87 12.62 -8.78
CA ASP A 169 -8.90 12.78 -9.80
C ASP A 169 -9.86 11.59 -9.95
N SER A 170 -9.92 10.69 -8.97
CA SER A 170 -10.85 9.55 -8.95
C SER A 170 -10.64 8.48 -10.04
N HIS A 171 -9.42 8.34 -10.59
CA HIS A 171 -9.14 7.34 -11.62
C HIS A 171 -8.13 6.27 -11.18
N LEU A 172 -8.41 5.04 -11.60
CA LEU A 172 -7.44 3.95 -11.68
C LEU A 172 -6.86 3.93 -13.11
N ARG A 173 -5.54 4.13 -13.21
CA ARG A 173 -4.80 4.11 -14.47
C ARG A 173 -4.05 2.79 -14.60
N ILE A 174 -4.06 2.21 -15.80
CA ILE A 174 -3.24 1.04 -16.16
C ILE A 174 -2.28 1.44 -17.28
N PHE A 175 -1.00 1.20 -17.07
CA PHE A 175 0.07 1.45 -18.03
C PHE A 175 0.69 0.13 -18.49
N ASP A 176 1.09 0.06 -19.76
CA ASP A 176 1.84 -1.06 -20.32
C ASP A 176 3.14 -0.55 -20.97
N LEU A 177 4.26 -0.83 -20.31
CA LEU A 177 5.59 -0.37 -20.73
C LEU A 177 6.05 -0.97 -22.08
N ARG A 178 5.35 -1.97 -22.61
CA ARG A 178 5.63 -2.56 -23.95
C ARG A 178 5.04 -1.73 -25.07
N THR A 179 4.01 -0.93 -24.78
CA THR A 179 3.46 0.02 -25.75
C THR A 179 4.46 1.16 -25.96
N PRO A 180 4.50 1.82 -27.12
CA PRO A 180 5.37 2.99 -27.29
C PRO A 180 4.91 4.15 -26.40
N SER A 181 5.84 5.04 -26.04
CA SER A 181 5.57 6.32 -25.36
C SER A 181 4.85 7.34 -26.27
N SER A 182 3.86 6.87 -27.03
CA SER A 182 3.01 7.66 -27.94
C SER A 182 2.17 8.69 -27.16
N ALA A 183 1.19 9.33 -27.80
CA ALA A 183 0.39 10.42 -27.22
C ALA A 183 -0.25 10.11 -25.85
N SER A 184 -0.43 8.84 -25.48
CA SER A 184 -0.99 8.43 -24.18
C SER A 184 0.05 8.04 -23.12
N ASN A 185 1.36 8.17 -23.37
CA ASN A 185 2.44 7.84 -22.42
C ASN A 185 2.26 6.45 -21.76
N HIS A 186 2.18 5.40 -22.56
CA HIS A 186 1.95 4.01 -22.12
C HIS A 186 0.60 3.71 -21.46
N LEU A 187 -0.30 4.69 -21.31
CA LEU A 187 -1.62 4.48 -20.73
C LEU A 187 -2.48 3.60 -21.66
N VAL A 188 -2.95 2.47 -21.13
CA VAL A 188 -3.79 1.50 -21.86
C VAL A 188 -5.22 1.39 -21.31
N ALA A 189 -5.45 1.79 -20.05
CA ALA A 189 -6.80 1.93 -19.50
C ALA A 189 -6.88 3.08 -18.49
N LEU A 190 -8.01 3.78 -18.52
CA LEU A 190 -8.38 4.82 -17.57
C LEU A 190 -9.77 4.47 -17.04
N ILE A 191 -9.82 4.02 -15.79
CA ILE A 191 -11.01 3.45 -15.15
C ILE A 191 -11.54 4.47 -14.12
N PRO A 192 -12.74 5.04 -14.31
CA PRO A 192 -13.33 5.95 -13.34
C PRO A 192 -13.81 5.16 -12.11
N ILE A 193 -13.27 5.49 -10.94
CA ILE A 193 -13.58 4.78 -9.69
C ILE A 193 -14.99 5.13 -9.20
N HIS A 194 -15.34 6.42 -9.32
CA HIS A 194 -16.64 6.99 -8.94
C HIS A 194 -17.52 7.27 -10.17
N GLY A 195 -17.40 6.45 -11.23
CA GLY A 195 -18.12 6.62 -12.49
C GLY A 195 -19.64 6.41 -12.38
N THR A 196 -20.39 6.91 -13.36
CA THR A 196 -21.86 6.98 -13.32
C THR A 196 -22.51 5.62 -13.05
N ALA A 197 -23.30 5.54 -11.97
CA ALA A 197 -24.17 4.41 -11.67
C ALA A 197 -24.96 3.98 -12.91
N LEU A 198 -25.07 2.66 -13.12
CA LEU A 198 -25.95 2.07 -14.12
C LEU A 198 -27.37 2.66 -13.94
N SER A 199 -27.98 3.07 -15.05
CA SER A 199 -29.31 3.69 -15.12
C SER A 199 -30.33 2.93 -14.25
N GLY A 200 -30.69 3.50 -13.09
CA GLY A 200 -31.69 2.90 -12.19
C GLY A 200 -31.46 3.12 -10.70
N SER A 201 -30.25 3.48 -10.24
CA SER A 201 -30.05 3.83 -8.82
C SER A 201 -30.54 5.27 -8.56
N LYS A 202 -31.42 5.43 -7.56
CA LYS A 202 -31.81 6.75 -7.08
C LYS A 202 -30.57 7.44 -6.49
N ARG A 203 -30.17 8.54 -7.12
CA ARG A 203 -29.10 9.43 -6.67
C ARG A 203 -29.57 10.21 -5.44
N ASP A 204 -29.34 9.69 -4.25
CA ASP A 204 -29.50 10.48 -3.01
C ASP A 204 -28.39 10.20 -1.97
N SER A 205 -27.33 9.46 -2.33
CA SER A 205 -26.18 9.27 -1.43
C SER A 205 -25.01 10.18 -1.83
N PRO A 206 -24.46 11.01 -0.92
CA PRO A 206 -23.29 11.86 -1.19
C PRO A 206 -21.99 11.06 -1.44
N LEU A 207 -22.02 9.73 -1.31
CA LEU A 207 -20.89 8.81 -1.45
C LEU A 207 -20.55 8.45 -2.91
N ASP A 208 -21.38 8.83 -3.88
CA ASP A 208 -21.15 8.58 -5.32
C ASP A 208 -20.49 9.76 -6.05
N ALA A 209 -20.16 10.86 -5.35
CA ALA A 209 -19.43 11.97 -5.93
C ALA A 209 -17.95 11.58 -6.15
N PRO A 210 -17.28 12.07 -7.21
CA PRO A 210 -15.84 11.89 -7.39
C PRO A 210 -15.07 12.33 -6.16
N SER A 211 -14.32 11.39 -5.58
CA SER A 211 -13.45 11.61 -4.41
C SER A 211 -12.03 11.08 -4.67
N GLU A 212 -11.08 11.51 -3.85
CA GLU A 212 -9.69 11.08 -4.00
C GLU A 212 -9.54 9.58 -3.70
N CYS A 213 -8.89 8.86 -4.61
CA CYS A 213 -8.54 7.46 -4.37
C CYS A 213 -7.13 7.38 -3.80
N LEU A 214 -7.01 6.87 -2.58
CA LEU A 214 -5.79 6.93 -1.78
C LEU A 214 -4.94 5.67 -1.90
N THR A 215 -5.56 4.54 -2.24
CA THR A 215 -4.87 3.25 -2.27
C THR A 215 -5.49 2.31 -3.29
N HIS A 216 -4.65 1.43 -3.84
CA HIS A 216 -5.08 0.28 -4.60
C HIS A 216 -4.10 -0.87 -4.39
N ASP A 217 -4.53 -2.08 -4.70
CA ASP A 217 -3.68 -3.26 -4.70
C ASP A 217 -4.20 -4.29 -5.71
N TRP A 218 -3.27 -5.02 -6.31
CA TRP A 218 -3.57 -6.12 -7.23
C TRP A 218 -3.96 -7.36 -6.46
N ASN A 219 -4.99 -8.04 -6.94
CA ASN A 219 -5.28 -9.37 -6.46
C ASN A 219 -4.10 -10.30 -6.76
N LYS A 220 -3.67 -11.08 -5.77
CA LYS A 220 -2.48 -11.93 -5.88
C LYS A 220 -2.71 -13.20 -6.72
N TYR A 221 -3.96 -13.52 -7.06
CA TYR A 221 -4.34 -14.74 -7.79
C TYR A 221 -5.15 -14.46 -9.07
N ARG A 222 -6.01 -13.45 -9.06
CA ARG A 222 -6.84 -13.03 -10.19
C ARG A 222 -6.15 -11.88 -10.92
N ASN A 223 -5.49 -12.20 -12.04
CA ASN A 223 -4.57 -11.30 -12.73
C ASN A 223 -5.17 -10.03 -13.35
N THR A 224 -6.49 -9.89 -13.37
CA THR A 224 -7.16 -8.69 -13.87
C THR A 224 -7.88 -7.89 -12.78
N VAL A 225 -7.87 -8.37 -11.54
CA VAL A 225 -8.64 -7.77 -10.45
C VAL A 225 -7.77 -6.84 -9.63
N ILE A 226 -8.23 -5.61 -9.46
CA ILE A 226 -7.62 -4.59 -8.59
C ILE A 226 -8.68 -4.12 -7.59
N ALA A 227 -8.28 -3.97 -6.32
CA ALA A 227 -9.09 -3.28 -5.32
C ALA A 227 -8.61 -1.83 -5.19
N THR A 228 -9.54 -0.89 -4.99
CA THR A 228 -9.27 0.53 -4.77
C THR A 228 -10.07 1.03 -3.56
N ALA A 229 -9.54 2.00 -2.82
CA ALA A 229 -10.30 2.68 -1.77
C ALA A 229 -9.75 4.11 -1.52
N GLY A 230 -10.56 4.97 -0.93
CA GLY A 230 -10.17 6.36 -0.70
C GLY A 230 -11.07 7.13 0.25
N VAL A 231 -11.27 8.41 -0.06
CA VAL A 231 -11.95 9.40 0.80
C VAL A 231 -13.42 9.09 1.01
N ASP A 232 -14.08 8.48 0.03
CA ASP A 232 -15.48 8.07 0.09
C ASP A 232 -15.75 6.83 0.98
N GLN A 233 -14.72 6.29 1.65
CA GLN A 233 -14.85 5.22 2.66
C GLN A 233 -15.20 3.84 2.08
N ILE A 234 -15.38 3.74 0.76
CA ILE A 234 -15.85 2.54 0.09
C ILE A 234 -14.67 1.82 -0.57
N ILE A 235 -14.60 0.50 -0.39
CA ILE A 235 -13.70 -0.34 -1.17
C ILE A 235 -14.43 -0.81 -2.43
N ARG A 236 -13.78 -0.71 -3.58
CA ARG A 236 -14.30 -1.23 -4.86
C ARG A 236 -13.30 -2.18 -5.49
N THR A 237 -13.80 -3.22 -6.14
CA THR A 237 -12.96 -4.09 -7.00
C THR A 237 -13.30 -3.86 -8.46
N PHE A 238 -12.31 -3.93 -9.33
CA PHE A 238 -12.45 -3.71 -10.77
C PHE A 238 -11.77 -4.81 -11.56
N ASP A 239 -12.38 -5.21 -12.68
CA ASP A 239 -11.73 -5.99 -13.72
C ASP A 239 -11.14 -5.05 -14.77
N ILE A 240 -9.82 -5.02 -14.89
CA ILE A 240 -9.13 -4.15 -15.85
C ILE A 240 -9.44 -4.50 -17.32
N LYS A 241 -9.97 -5.71 -17.59
CA LYS A 241 -10.43 -6.09 -18.94
C LYS A 241 -11.80 -5.50 -19.27
N ALA A 242 -12.52 -5.00 -18.28
CA ALA A 242 -13.85 -4.42 -18.41
C ALA A 242 -13.90 -2.99 -17.84
N PRO A 243 -13.05 -2.06 -18.33
CA PRO A 243 -12.83 -0.74 -17.70
C PRO A 243 -14.05 0.18 -17.67
N LYS A 244 -15.13 -0.17 -18.38
CA LYS A 244 -16.38 0.59 -18.48
C LYS A 244 -17.56 -0.08 -17.75
N SER A 245 -17.35 -1.25 -17.16
CA SER A 245 -18.42 -2.03 -16.51
C SER A 245 -18.73 -1.58 -15.08
N GLY A 246 -17.94 -0.65 -14.53
CA GLY A 246 -18.03 -0.25 -13.13
C GLY A 246 -17.38 -1.29 -12.19
N PRO A 247 -17.58 -1.14 -10.87
CA PRO A 247 -17.01 -2.04 -9.89
C PRO A 247 -17.66 -3.44 -9.95
N MET A 248 -16.86 -4.48 -9.78
CA MET A 248 -17.31 -5.87 -9.62
C MET A 248 -17.97 -6.09 -8.25
N ALA A 249 -17.40 -5.48 -7.21
CA ALA A 249 -17.93 -5.47 -5.85
C ALA A 249 -17.72 -4.10 -5.20
N THR A 250 -18.61 -3.77 -4.27
CA THR A 250 -18.59 -2.54 -3.46
C THR A 250 -18.72 -2.94 -2.00
N LEU A 251 -17.71 -2.65 -1.18
CA LEU A 251 -17.64 -3.02 0.22
C LEU A 251 -17.74 -1.76 1.08
N GLN A 252 -18.81 -1.68 1.87
CA GLN A 252 -19.10 -0.53 2.75
C GLN A 252 -18.98 -0.96 4.22
N GLY A 253 -18.44 -0.08 5.07
CA GLY A 253 -18.41 -0.30 6.52
C GLY A 253 -17.47 0.63 7.29
N HIS A 254 -16.39 1.09 6.66
CA HIS A 254 -15.55 2.15 7.23
C HIS A 254 -16.33 3.47 7.39
N GLN A 255 -15.98 4.24 8.42
CA GLN A 255 -16.65 5.51 8.76
C GLN A 255 -15.85 6.74 8.33
N TYR A 256 -14.60 6.54 7.90
CA TYR A 256 -13.70 7.57 7.40
C TYR A 256 -12.84 6.99 6.27
N ALA A 257 -12.06 7.86 5.63
CA ALA A 257 -11.24 7.53 4.46
C ALA A 257 -10.38 6.28 4.66
N VAL A 258 -10.38 5.39 3.67
CA VAL A 258 -9.53 4.20 3.67
C VAL A 258 -8.15 4.58 3.14
N ARG A 259 -7.13 4.51 3.99
CA ARG A 259 -5.79 5.01 3.67
C ARG A 259 -4.91 3.98 2.97
N LYS A 260 -5.06 2.70 3.34
CA LYS A 260 -4.25 1.60 2.80
C LYS A 260 -5.09 0.34 2.72
N LEU A 261 -4.89 -0.46 1.68
CA LEU A 261 -5.48 -1.78 1.53
C LEU A 261 -4.43 -2.78 1.06
N ALA A 262 -4.63 -4.06 1.37
CA ALA A 262 -3.78 -5.15 0.91
C ALA A 262 -4.59 -6.44 0.68
N TRP A 263 -4.53 -6.98 -0.53
CA TRP A 263 -5.03 -8.32 -0.84
C TRP A 263 -4.22 -9.36 -0.09
N SER A 264 -4.93 -10.37 0.41
CA SER A 264 -4.31 -11.52 1.04
C SER A 264 -3.42 -12.26 0.04
N PRO A 265 -2.17 -12.57 0.43
CA PRO A 265 -1.30 -13.47 -0.33
C PRO A 265 -1.63 -14.94 -0.05
N HIS A 266 -2.70 -15.22 0.71
CA HIS A 266 -3.10 -16.55 1.14
C HIS A 266 -4.46 -16.99 0.57
N LEU A 267 -5.37 -16.04 0.34
CA LEU A 267 -6.73 -16.28 -0.12
C LEU A 267 -7.11 -15.27 -1.23
N SER A 268 -7.68 -15.75 -2.32
CA SER A 268 -7.92 -14.94 -3.53
C SER A 268 -9.05 -13.91 -3.42
N ASP A 269 -9.88 -14.02 -2.41
CA ASP A 269 -11.08 -13.19 -2.21
C ASP A 269 -11.02 -12.35 -0.92
N VAL A 270 -9.94 -12.46 -0.14
CA VAL A 270 -9.78 -11.74 1.12
C VAL A 270 -8.82 -10.57 0.97
N LEU A 271 -9.15 -9.44 1.59
CA LEU A 271 -8.26 -8.28 1.74
C LEU A 271 -8.40 -7.65 3.13
N ILE A 272 -7.40 -6.86 3.54
CA ILE A 272 -7.45 -6.01 4.74
C ILE A 272 -7.36 -4.54 4.36
N THR A 273 -7.92 -3.68 5.19
CA THR A 273 -7.90 -2.22 5.03
C THR A 273 -7.57 -1.53 6.33
N GLY A 274 -6.78 -0.45 6.28
CA GLY A 274 -6.58 0.50 7.37
C GLY A 274 -7.21 1.85 7.04
N SER A 275 -7.95 2.42 7.98
CA SER A 275 -8.72 3.65 7.79
C SER A 275 -8.43 4.71 8.85
N TYR A 276 -8.77 5.94 8.52
CA TYR A 276 -8.83 7.07 9.45
C TYR A 276 -9.93 6.93 10.50
N ASP A 277 -10.79 5.90 10.40
CA ASP A 277 -11.71 5.52 11.48
C ASP A 277 -11.03 4.72 12.60
N MET A 278 -9.68 4.61 12.54
CA MET A 278 -8.81 3.96 13.51
C MET A 278 -8.97 2.42 13.55
N THR A 279 -9.68 1.83 12.57
CA THR A 279 -9.88 0.39 12.48
C THR A 279 -9.07 -0.25 11.37
N VAL A 280 -8.73 -1.53 11.58
CA VAL A 280 -8.35 -2.45 10.50
C VAL A 280 -9.49 -3.42 10.26
N ARG A 281 -9.97 -3.54 9.02
CA ARG A 281 -11.07 -4.46 8.67
C ARG A 281 -10.61 -5.54 7.72
N VAL A 282 -11.22 -6.72 7.82
CA VAL A 282 -11.02 -7.88 6.95
C VAL A 282 -12.27 -8.01 6.09
N TRP A 283 -12.11 -8.24 4.78
CA TRP A 283 -13.23 -8.29 3.84
C TRP A 283 -13.18 -9.52 2.96
N SER A 284 -14.34 -9.92 2.45
CA SER A 284 -14.46 -10.82 1.31
C SER A 284 -15.07 -10.07 0.13
N ASP A 285 -14.37 -10.04 -1.00
CA ASP A 285 -14.91 -9.38 -2.20
C ASP A 285 -15.99 -10.21 -2.89
N VAL A 286 -15.96 -11.54 -2.73
CA VAL A 286 -16.98 -12.46 -3.28
C VAL A 286 -18.27 -12.40 -2.45
N GLU A 287 -18.16 -12.30 -1.13
CA GLU A 287 -19.32 -12.15 -0.24
C GLU A 287 -19.82 -10.69 -0.17
N ALA A 288 -19.03 -9.76 -0.73
CA ALA A 288 -19.29 -8.32 -0.73
C ALA A 288 -19.55 -7.72 0.67
N HIS A 289 -18.90 -8.26 1.70
CA HIS A 289 -19.11 -7.84 3.09
C HIS A 289 -17.84 -7.91 3.95
N GLU A 290 -17.92 -7.28 5.11
CA GLU A 290 -16.92 -7.36 6.16
C GLU A 290 -16.94 -8.73 6.83
N LEU A 291 -15.76 -9.32 7.02
CA LEU A 291 -15.55 -10.54 7.77
C LEU A 291 -15.18 -10.28 9.24
N GLY A 292 -14.56 -9.15 9.54
CA GLY A 292 -14.16 -8.81 10.91
C GLY A 292 -13.47 -7.47 11.03
N CYS A 293 -13.35 -6.98 12.26
CA CYS A 293 -12.81 -5.65 12.59
C CYS A 293 -11.89 -5.70 13.80
N ALA A 294 -10.69 -5.15 13.65
CA ALA A 294 -9.73 -4.89 14.72
C ALA A 294 -9.71 -3.38 15.04
N ALA A 295 -10.29 -3.01 16.18
CA ALA A 295 -10.34 -1.64 16.69
C ALA A 295 -9.32 -1.44 17.83
N ALA A 296 -8.07 -1.83 17.58
CA ALA A 296 -6.99 -1.76 18.58
C ALA A 296 -6.21 -0.45 18.54
N HIS A 297 -6.15 0.22 17.39
CA HIS A 297 -5.47 1.50 17.23
C HIS A 297 -6.32 2.65 17.77
N THR A 298 -5.65 3.70 18.26
CA THR A 298 -6.31 4.88 18.86
C THR A 298 -6.16 6.15 18.02
N GLU A 299 -5.57 6.03 16.84
CA GLU A 299 -5.38 7.09 15.85
C GLU A 299 -5.43 6.49 14.44
N PHE A 300 -5.34 7.35 13.42
CA PHE A 300 -5.45 6.97 12.01
C PHE A 300 -4.55 5.80 11.62
N VAL A 301 -5.15 4.72 11.12
CA VAL A 301 -4.41 3.57 10.60
C VAL A 301 -3.98 3.86 9.17
N THR A 302 -2.66 3.85 8.95
CA THR A 302 -2.03 4.31 7.70
C THR A 302 -1.32 3.20 6.95
N GLY A 303 -0.90 2.14 7.64
CA GLY A 303 -0.22 1.01 7.04
C GLY A 303 -0.85 -0.32 7.45
N VAL A 304 -1.03 -1.21 6.48
CA VAL A 304 -1.39 -2.62 6.70
C VAL A 304 -0.57 -3.49 5.76
N ASP A 305 -0.21 -4.70 6.20
CA ASP A 305 0.49 -5.68 5.37
C ASP A 305 0.23 -7.10 5.85
N TRP A 306 0.25 -8.07 4.94
CA TRP A 306 0.12 -9.49 5.30
C TRP A 306 1.48 -10.12 5.51
N CYS A 307 1.60 -10.99 6.51
CA CYS A 307 2.76 -11.86 6.62
C CYS A 307 2.75 -12.85 5.45
N LEU A 308 3.87 -12.97 4.75
CA LEU A 308 4.05 -13.92 3.65
C LEU A 308 4.39 -15.34 4.13
N PHE A 309 4.91 -15.46 5.35
CA PHE A 309 5.47 -16.68 5.90
C PHE A 309 4.63 -17.25 7.04
N GLY A 310 4.82 -18.54 7.29
CA GLY A 310 4.21 -19.23 8.42
C GLY A 310 2.71 -19.44 8.26
N ALA A 311 1.97 -19.35 9.38
CA ALA A 311 0.55 -19.60 9.38
C ALA A 311 -0.22 -18.50 8.62
N LYS A 312 -1.18 -18.91 7.78
CA LYS A 312 -2.08 -17.96 7.11
C LYS A 312 -2.82 -17.13 8.13
N GLY A 313 -3.08 -15.88 7.78
CA GLY A 313 -3.89 -14.96 8.58
C GLY A 313 -3.11 -13.94 9.41
N TRP A 314 -1.79 -14.11 9.57
CA TRP A 314 -0.98 -13.10 10.24
C TRP A 314 -0.82 -11.84 9.38
N CYS A 315 -1.00 -10.69 10.00
CA CYS A 315 -0.84 -9.38 9.39
C CYS A 315 -0.20 -8.40 10.37
N ALA A 316 0.23 -7.25 9.85
CA ALA A 316 0.73 -6.12 10.62
C ALA A 316 -0.07 -4.87 10.29
N SER A 317 -0.22 -3.99 11.28
CA SER A 317 -0.77 -2.66 11.09
C SER A 317 0.07 -1.62 11.82
N THR A 318 0.10 -0.40 11.28
CA THR A 318 0.71 0.75 11.95
C THR A 318 -0.16 1.99 11.76
N ALA A 319 -0.10 2.87 12.75
CA ALA A 319 -0.97 4.02 12.82
C ALA A 319 -0.27 5.23 13.43
N TRP A 320 -1.00 6.35 13.46
CA TRP A 320 -0.55 7.59 14.08
C TRP A 320 -0.55 7.57 15.61
N ASP A 321 -0.90 6.45 16.24
CA ASP A 321 -0.79 6.26 17.70
C ASP A 321 0.61 5.78 18.12
N GLU A 322 1.57 5.79 17.19
CA GLU A 322 2.94 5.28 17.35
C GLU A 322 3.00 3.76 17.57
N ARG A 323 1.92 3.01 17.32
CA ARG A 323 1.89 1.57 17.54
C ARG A 323 2.09 0.82 16.23
N VAL A 324 2.83 -0.27 16.33
CA VAL A 324 2.96 -1.30 15.32
C VAL A 324 2.40 -2.57 15.94
N LEU A 325 1.33 -3.11 15.37
CA LEU A 325 0.63 -4.28 15.87
C LEU A 325 0.84 -5.44 14.90
N VAL A 326 1.12 -6.63 15.43
CA VAL A 326 1.17 -7.89 14.67
C VAL A 326 0.18 -8.87 15.27
N TRP A 327 -0.75 -9.36 14.46
CA TRP A 327 -1.92 -10.12 14.93
C TRP A 327 -2.44 -11.08 13.86
N ASP A 328 -3.28 -12.02 14.28
CA ASP A 328 -3.90 -13.02 13.40
C ASP A 328 -5.37 -12.63 13.14
N VAL A 329 -5.76 -12.51 11.87
CA VAL A 329 -7.16 -12.21 11.47
C VAL A 329 -8.17 -13.21 12.02
N LYS A 330 -7.76 -14.45 12.31
CA LYS A 330 -8.61 -15.45 12.97
C LYS A 330 -9.12 -15.00 14.35
N SER A 331 -8.48 -14.00 14.97
CA SER A 331 -8.90 -13.46 16.25
C SER A 331 -10.06 -12.45 16.16
N VAL A 332 -10.38 -11.95 14.96
CA VAL A 332 -11.42 -10.92 14.75
C VAL A 332 -12.52 -11.33 13.78
N ILE A 333 -12.37 -12.48 13.12
CA ILE A 333 -13.39 -13.03 12.21
C ILE A 333 -14.21 -14.13 12.90
N PRO A 334 -15.47 -14.33 12.50
CA PRO A 334 -16.31 -15.42 12.99
C PRO A 334 -15.72 -16.82 12.76
N PRO A 335 -16.02 -17.81 13.63
CA PRO A 335 -15.50 -19.18 13.53
C PRO A 335 -15.70 -19.86 12.16
N GLU A 336 -16.80 -19.56 11.47
CA GLU A 336 -17.10 -20.06 10.13
C GLU A 336 -16.06 -19.65 9.08
N HIS A 337 -15.43 -18.48 9.25
CA HIS A 337 -14.38 -17.98 8.36
C HIS A 337 -12.98 -18.37 8.81
N VAL A 338 -12.78 -18.75 10.08
CA VAL A 338 -11.46 -19.16 10.63
C VAL A 338 -10.88 -20.37 9.89
N ASN A 339 -11.73 -21.35 9.53
CA ASN A 339 -11.30 -22.56 8.84
C ASN A 339 -10.65 -22.29 7.47
N ARG A 340 -10.95 -21.14 6.86
CA ARG A 340 -10.35 -20.70 5.59
C ARG A 340 -8.84 -20.48 5.70
N PHE A 341 -8.34 -20.21 6.91
CA PHE A 341 -6.93 -19.98 7.21
C PHE A 341 -6.24 -21.16 7.92
N ALA A 342 -6.90 -22.33 8.02
CA ALA A 342 -6.43 -23.48 8.81
C ALA A 342 -5.55 -24.48 8.04
N THR A 343 -5.19 -24.16 6.79
CA THR A 343 -4.29 -24.96 5.93
C THR A 343 -3.07 -24.13 5.56
#